data_AF-A0A4P7TWP9-F1
#
_entry.id   AF-A0A4P7TWP9-F1
#
_cell.length_a   1.000
_cell.length_b   1.000
_cell.length_c   1.000
_cell.angle_alpha   90.00
_cell.angle_beta   90.00
_cell.angle_gamma   90.00
#
_symmetry.space_group_name_H-M   'P 1'
#
loop_
_entity.id
_entity.type
_entity.pdbx_description
1 polymer ?
#
loop_
_entity_poly.entity_id
_entity_poly.type
_entity_poly.pdbx_seq_one_letter_code
_entity_poly.pdbx_strand_id
1 'polypeptide(L)'
;MEDASTTKKGIVQLSSATNSASESLAATAKAVKVVMDETNKKAHLNSPALTGTPTTPTAPKGTNNTQIASTAYVMAAIAALVDSSPDALNTLNELAAALGNDPNFATTMTNALAGKQPKDATLTALAGLATAADRFPYFTGNDVASLATLTKVGRDILAKSTVAAVIEYLGLQETVNKADNAVQKTGDTLSGGLTFENDSILAWIRNTDWAKIGFKNDSDADTDSYMWFETGDNGNEYFKWRHRLAGGQLKELMNLKWDSLNILVNAVINGCLGIGTTNALGGNSIAFGDNDTGLKQNGDGLLDVYANGQHVFRFQNGVAIAFKNIQAGTARKFTLSSANNSTKKWVMLPTY
;
A
#
# COMPACT_ATOMS: atom_id res chain seq x y z
N MET A 1 -27.60 -4.98 -153.21
CA MET A 1 -26.30 -4.48 -152.72
C MET A 1 -26.01 -5.16 -151.39
N GLU A 2 -24.78 -5.58 -151.10
CA GLU A 2 -24.39 -6.22 -149.82
C GLU A 2 -24.28 -5.19 -148.68
N ASP A 3 -24.49 -5.62 -147.43
CA ASP A 3 -24.31 -4.78 -146.24
C ASP A 3 -22.83 -4.44 -146.00
N ALA A 4 -22.58 -3.29 -145.37
CA ALA A 4 -21.23 -2.82 -145.05
C ALA A 4 -20.58 -3.62 -143.91
N SER A 5 -19.26 -3.76 -143.96
CA SER A 5 -18.44 -4.19 -142.82
C SER A 5 -17.32 -3.19 -142.56
N THR A 6 -16.58 -3.38 -141.47
CA THR A 6 -15.39 -2.57 -141.16
C THR A 6 -14.24 -2.75 -142.16
N THR A 7 -14.33 -3.72 -143.08
CA THR A 7 -13.30 -4.05 -144.09
C THR A 7 -13.80 -4.02 -145.54
N LYS A 8 -15.12 -3.90 -145.79
CA LYS A 8 -15.71 -3.91 -147.14
C LYS A 8 -16.87 -2.91 -147.25
N LYS A 9 -16.88 -2.12 -148.33
CA LYS A 9 -17.95 -1.12 -148.59
C LYS A 9 -19.27 -1.81 -148.94
N GLY A 10 -20.38 -1.34 -148.36
CA GLY A 10 -21.74 -1.83 -148.57
C GLY A 10 -22.79 -0.87 -148.01
N ILE A 11 -24.06 -1.29 -147.92
CA ILE A 11 -25.12 -0.49 -147.28
C ILE A 11 -25.01 -0.64 -145.76
N VAL A 12 -24.91 0.47 -145.01
CA VAL A 12 -24.81 0.45 -143.54
C VAL A 12 -26.22 0.42 -142.94
N GLN A 13 -26.53 -0.62 -142.18
CA GLN A 13 -27.76 -0.66 -141.39
C GLN A 13 -27.54 0.08 -140.06
N LEU A 14 -28.41 1.05 -139.79
CA LEU A 14 -28.33 1.93 -138.63
C LEU A 14 -29.25 1.44 -137.52
N SER A 15 -28.75 1.42 -136.28
CA SER A 15 -29.56 1.12 -135.10
C SER A 15 -29.55 2.28 -134.11
N SER A 16 -30.73 2.58 -133.55
CA SER A 16 -30.90 3.54 -132.46
C SER A 16 -31.12 2.88 -131.08
N ALA A 17 -30.96 1.56 -130.98
CA ALA A 17 -31.02 0.87 -129.69
C ALA A 17 -29.80 1.23 -128.83
N THR A 18 -30.02 1.66 -127.59
CA THR A 18 -28.98 2.11 -126.64
C THR A 18 -28.35 0.97 -125.84
N ASN A 19 -28.84 -0.26 -126.06
CA ASN A 19 -28.39 -1.51 -125.44
C ASN A 19 -28.18 -2.62 -126.50
N SER A 20 -27.95 -2.25 -127.77
CA SER A 20 -27.73 -3.22 -128.83
C SER A 20 -26.46 -4.04 -128.58
N ALA A 21 -26.57 -5.36 -128.58
CA ALA A 21 -25.42 -6.27 -128.57
C ALA A 21 -24.88 -6.57 -129.98
N SER A 22 -25.53 -6.04 -131.04
CA SER A 22 -25.15 -6.32 -132.43
C SER A 22 -23.93 -5.50 -132.87
N GLU A 23 -22.89 -6.18 -133.33
CA GLU A 23 -21.67 -5.55 -133.87
C GLU A 23 -21.74 -5.26 -135.38
N SER A 24 -22.74 -5.82 -136.07
CA SER A 24 -22.98 -5.64 -137.52
C SER A 24 -23.80 -4.40 -137.88
N LEU A 25 -24.34 -3.68 -136.88
CA LEU A 25 -25.16 -2.48 -137.07
C LEU A 25 -24.38 -1.26 -136.58
N ALA A 26 -24.36 -0.18 -137.35
CA ALA A 26 -23.73 1.05 -136.89
C ALA A 26 -24.67 1.81 -135.94
N ALA A 27 -24.14 2.22 -134.80
CA ALA A 27 -24.88 3.05 -133.85
C ALA A 27 -25.17 4.43 -134.45
N THR A 28 -26.43 4.84 -134.39
CA THR A 28 -26.83 6.21 -134.75
C THR A 28 -26.35 7.21 -133.70
N ALA A 29 -26.13 8.46 -134.11
CA ALA A 29 -25.78 9.55 -133.19
C ALA A 29 -26.78 9.72 -132.03
N LYS A 30 -28.05 9.37 -132.26
CA LYS A 30 -29.10 9.33 -131.21
C LYS A 30 -28.78 8.32 -130.11
N ALA A 31 -28.36 7.10 -130.46
CA ALA A 31 -28.00 6.07 -129.47
C ALA A 31 -26.77 6.47 -128.65
N VAL A 32 -25.74 7.02 -129.32
CA VAL A 32 -24.51 7.49 -128.65
C VAL A 32 -24.81 8.62 -127.66
N LYS A 33 -25.65 9.59 -128.05
CA LYS A 33 -26.04 10.69 -127.16
C LYS A 33 -26.75 10.19 -125.91
N VAL A 34 -27.70 9.26 -126.04
CA VAL A 34 -28.43 8.73 -124.88
C VAL A 34 -27.50 7.97 -123.94
N VAL A 35 -26.58 7.16 -124.47
CA VAL A 35 -25.58 6.47 -123.64
C VAL A 35 -24.66 7.47 -122.93
N MET A 36 -24.23 8.54 -123.60
CA MET A 36 -23.40 9.58 -122.99
C MET A 36 -24.16 10.37 -121.91
N ASP A 37 -25.42 10.71 -122.15
CA ASP A 37 -26.28 11.38 -121.17
C ASP A 37 -26.50 10.51 -119.91
N GLU A 38 -26.66 9.19 -120.06
CA GLU A 38 -26.74 8.24 -118.93
C GLU A 38 -25.40 8.05 -118.21
N THR A 39 -24.29 8.02 -118.96
CA THR A 39 -22.95 7.91 -118.36
C THR A 39 -22.62 9.15 -117.53
N ASN A 40 -23.03 10.34 -117.98
CA ASN A 40 -22.89 11.60 -117.25
C ASN A 40 -23.73 11.67 -115.96
N LYS A 41 -24.70 10.77 -115.75
CA LYS A 41 -25.47 10.66 -114.50
C LYS A 41 -24.81 9.74 -113.45
N LYS A 42 -23.81 8.95 -113.82
CA LYS A 42 -23.10 8.07 -112.89
C LYS A 42 -22.00 8.84 -112.15
N ALA A 43 -21.76 8.48 -110.90
CA ALA A 43 -20.67 9.07 -110.13
C ALA A 43 -19.30 8.61 -110.65
N HIS A 44 -18.27 9.46 -110.52
CA HIS A 44 -16.89 9.10 -110.87
C HIS A 44 -16.44 7.86 -110.09
N LEU A 45 -15.70 6.95 -110.75
CA LEU A 45 -15.21 5.72 -110.12
C LEU A 45 -14.24 6.01 -108.96
N ASN A 46 -13.38 7.02 -109.12
CA ASN A 46 -12.47 7.47 -108.09
C ASN A 46 -13.03 8.71 -107.41
N SER A 47 -13.18 8.65 -106.08
CA SER A 47 -13.68 9.76 -105.25
C SER A 47 -14.99 10.36 -105.78
N PRO A 48 -16.07 9.57 -105.89
CA PRO A 48 -17.37 10.09 -106.28
C PRO A 48 -17.79 11.23 -105.34
N ALA A 49 -18.11 12.40 -105.88
CA ALA A 49 -18.76 13.45 -105.12
C ALA A 49 -20.22 13.06 -104.89
N LEU A 50 -20.56 12.66 -103.66
CA LEU A 50 -21.94 12.37 -103.28
C LEU A 50 -22.67 13.69 -102.98
N THR A 51 -23.76 13.96 -103.68
CA THR A 51 -24.63 15.12 -103.44
C THR A 51 -26.03 14.65 -103.00
N GLY A 52 -26.79 15.50 -102.30
CA GLY A 52 -28.07 15.10 -101.69
C GLY A 52 -27.90 14.27 -100.41
N THR A 53 -28.77 13.28 -100.18
CA THR A 53 -28.75 12.37 -99.02
C THR A 53 -28.46 10.92 -99.47
N PRO A 54 -27.19 10.54 -99.71
CA PRO A 54 -26.85 9.19 -100.12
C PRO A 54 -27.18 8.17 -99.01
N THR A 55 -27.78 7.04 -99.36
CA THR A 55 -28.08 5.95 -98.43
C THR A 55 -27.05 4.83 -98.56
N THR A 56 -26.55 4.31 -97.43
CA THR A 56 -25.69 3.12 -97.39
C THR A 56 -26.26 2.09 -96.41
N PRO A 57 -26.03 0.77 -96.61
CA PRO A 57 -26.41 -0.24 -95.63
C PRO A 57 -25.74 0.03 -94.27
N THR A 58 -26.47 -0.23 -93.17
CA THR A 58 -25.87 -0.16 -91.82
C THR A 58 -25.01 -1.39 -91.60
N ALA A 59 -23.72 -1.18 -91.34
CA ALA A 59 -22.78 -2.27 -91.12
C ALA A 59 -23.00 -2.96 -89.76
N PRO A 60 -22.64 -4.24 -89.62
CA PRO A 60 -22.58 -4.91 -88.32
C PRO A 60 -21.58 -4.23 -87.36
N LYS A 61 -21.82 -4.35 -86.05
CA LYS A 61 -20.94 -3.82 -85.00
C LYS A 61 -19.52 -4.37 -85.14
N GLY A 62 -18.52 -3.50 -84.98
CA GLY A 62 -17.10 -3.87 -85.06
C GLY A 62 -16.51 -3.86 -86.46
N THR A 63 -17.27 -3.46 -87.49
CA THR A 63 -16.72 -3.36 -88.84
C THR A 63 -15.69 -2.23 -88.93
N ASN A 64 -14.48 -2.55 -89.42
CA ASN A 64 -13.30 -1.69 -89.41
C ASN A 64 -12.56 -1.65 -90.76
N ASN A 65 -13.30 -1.74 -91.86
CA ASN A 65 -12.77 -1.66 -93.22
C ASN A 65 -13.09 -0.31 -93.87
N THR A 66 -12.80 -0.17 -95.17
CA THR A 66 -12.90 1.08 -95.93
C THR A 66 -14.32 1.44 -96.40
N GLN A 67 -15.36 0.72 -95.94
CA GLN A 67 -16.75 1.05 -96.29
C GLN A 67 -17.17 2.42 -95.71
N ILE A 68 -18.15 3.07 -96.34
CA ILE A 68 -18.75 4.30 -95.81
C ILE A 68 -19.58 3.95 -94.56
N ALA A 69 -19.29 4.61 -93.44
CA ALA A 69 -20.09 4.50 -92.23
C ALA A 69 -21.45 5.20 -92.40
N SER A 70 -22.54 4.47 -92.21
CA SER A 70 -23.87 5.08 -92.11
C SER A 70 -24.03 5.86 -90.79
N THR A 71 -24.92 6.84 -90.75
CA THR A 71 -25.24 7.59 -89.53
C THR A 71 -25.77 6.68 -88.42
N ALA A 72 -26.54 5.65 -88.76
CA ALA A 72 -27.03 4.64 -87.83
C ALA A 72 -25.89 3.84 -87.17
N TYR A 73 -24.85 3.46 -87.95
CA TYR A 73 -23.67 2.79 -87.40
C TYR A 73 -22.90 3.68 -86.42
N VAL A 74 -22.71 4.96 -86.76
CA VAL A 74 -22.03 5.93 -85.89
C VAL A 74 -22.81 6.18 -84.61
N MET A 75 -24.13 6.37 -84.69
CA MET A 75 -24.98 6.52 -83.50
C MET A 75 -24.92 5.29 -82.60
N ALA A 76 -24.96 4.08 -83.18
CA ALA A 76 -24.86 2.84 -82.42
C ALA A 76 -23.47 2.68 -81.75
N ALA A 77 -22.39 3.10 -82.41
CA ALA A 77 -21.05 3.09 -81.84
C ALA A 77 -20.88 4.09 -80.68
N ILE A 78 -21.46 5.30 -80.81
CA ILE A 78 -21.48 6.31 -79.73
C ILE A 78 -22.30 5.82 -78.54
N ALA A 79 -23.50 5.27 -78.78
CA ALA A 79 -24.33 4.68 -77.73
C ALA A 79 -23.59 3.57 -76.98
N ALA A 80 -22.91 2.66 -77.71
CA ALA A 80 -22.12 1.61 -77.10
C ALA A 80 -20.92 2.13 -76.27
N LEU A 81 -20.33 3.27 -76.65
CA LEU A 81 -19.28 3.91 -75.85
C LEU A 81 -19.85 4.51 -74.57
N VAL A 82 -20.99 5.21 -74.64
CA VAL A 82 -21.68 5.77 -73.47
C VAL A 82 -22.16 4.66 -72.53
N ASP A 83 -22.73 3.58 -73.07
CA ASP A 83 -23.18 2.39 -72.35
C ASP A 83 -22.02 1.53 -71.80
N SER A 84 -20.77 1.82 -72.17
CA SER A 84 -19.59 1.19 -71.55
C SER A 84 -19.07 1.95 -70.32
N SER A 85 -19.56 3.17 -70.08
CA SER A 85 -19.28 3.98 -68.88
C SER A 85 -20.40 4.11 -67.81
N PRO A 86 -21.51 3.34 -67.79
CA PRO A 86 -22.52 3.41 -66.72
C PRO A 86 -21.92 3.16 -65.35
N ASP A 87 -21.02 2.18 -65.20
CA ASP A 87 -20.49 1.79 -63.90
C ASP A 87 -19.53 2.85 -63.31
N ALA A 88 -18.79 3.58 -64.16
CA ALA A 88 -17.90 4.66 -63.72
C ALA A 88 -18.69 5.92 -63.31
N LEU A 89 -19.72 6.28 -64.07
CA LEU A 89 -20.67 7.33 -63.70
C LEU A 89 -21.48 6.95 -62.47
N ASN A 90 -21.86 5.68 -62.35
CA ASN A 90 -22.50 5.12 -61.18
C ASN A 90 -21.56 5.21 -59.97
N THR A 91 -20.28 4.88 -60.10
CA THR A 91 -19.29 5.00 -59.02
C THR A 91 -19.12 6.44 -58.55
N LEU A 92 -19.06 7.42 -59.47
CA LEU A 92 -18.96 8.84 -59.08
C LEU A 92 -20.24 9.34 -58.42
N ASN A 93 -21.41 8.91 -58.90
CA ASN A 93 -22.70 9.21 -58.29
C ASN A 93 -22.88 8.54 -56.92
N GLU A 94 -22.40 7.30 -56.77
CA GLU A 94 -22.39 6.54 -55.52
C GLU A 94 -21.43 7.18 -54.50
N LEU A 95 -20.24 7.63 -54.93
CA LEU A 95 -19.31 8.37 -54.07
C LEU A 95 -19.87 9.73 -53.66
N ALA A 96 -20.47 10.47 -54.60
CA ALA A 96 -21.14 11.73 -54.28
C ALA A 96 -22.29 11.51 -53.28
N ALA A 97 -23.12 10.49 -53.51
CA ALA A 97 -24.20 10.12 -52.60
C ALA A 97 -23.70 9.64 -51.23
N ALA A 98 -22.63 8.83 -51.18
CA ALA A 98 -22.00 8.36 -49.94
C ALA A 98 -21.41 9.51 -49.10
N LEU A 99 -20.98 10.60 -49.75
CA LEU A 99 -20.55 11.84 -49.11
C LEU A 99 -21.71 12.84 -48.90
N GLY A 100 -22.95 12.43 -49.13
CA GLY A 100 -24.15 13.22 -48.88
C GLY A 100 -24.45 14.31 -49.92
N ASN A 101 -23.89 14.20 -51.13
CA ASN A 101 -23.97 15.20 -52.20
C ASN A 101 -23.57 16.61 -51.72
N ASP A 102 -22.61 16.70 -50.78
CA ASP A 102 -22.18 17.97 -50.18
C ASP A 102 -21.04 18.61 -51.00
N PRO A 103 -21.29 19.73 -51.72
CA PRO A 103 -20.25 20.42 -52.48
C PRO A 103 -19.14 21.01 -51.59
N ASN A 104 -19.40 21.16 -50.29
CA ASN A 104 -18.50 21.70 -49.28
C ASN A 104 -18.10 20.64 -48.24
N PHE A 105 -18.10 19.35 -48.60
CA PHE A 105 -17.84 18.24 -47.67
C PHE A 105 -16.63 18.48 -46.74
N ALA A 106 -15.52 18.99 -47.29
CA ALA A 106 -14.34 19.33 -46.50
C ALA A 106 -14.65 20.38 -45.41
N THR A 107 -15.30 21.49 -45.78
CA THR A 107 -15.73 22.53 -44.84
C THR A 107 -16.74 22.00 -43.82
N THR A 108 -17.71 21.19 -44.25
CA THR A 108 -18.70 20.55 -43.36
C THR A 108 -18.02 19.67 -42.32
N MET A 109 -17.06 18.85 -42.74
CA MET A 109 -16.26 18.01 -41.84
C MET A 109 -15.35 18.82 -40.93
N THR A 110 -14.67 19.85 -41.42
CA THR A 110 -13.89 20.77 -40.58
C THR A 110 -14.78 21.41 -39.51
N ASN A 111 -15.97 21.88 -39.85
CA ASN A 111 -16.92 22.48 -38.90
C ASN A 111 -17.45 21.45 -37.89
N ALA A 112 -17.81 20.25 -38.36
CA ALA A 112 -18.31 19.17 -37.50
C ALA A 112 -17.26 18.73 -36.47
N LEU A 113 -15.97 18.77 -36.84
CA LEU A 113 -14.84 18.43 -35.99
C LEU A 113 -14.46 19.59 -35.05
N ALA A 114 -14.43 20.83 -35.54
CA ALA A 114 -14.10 22.01 -34.72
C ALA A 114 -15.06 22.18 -33.54
N GLY A 115 -16.32 21.74 -33.68
CA GLY A 115 -17.32 21.79 -32.62
C GLY A 115 -17.27 20.63 -31.61
N LYS A 116 -16.36 19.64 -31.74
CA LYS A 116 -16.38 18.47 -30.84
C LYS A 116 -15.85 18.77 -29.44
N GLN A 117 -14.72 19.46 -29.31
CA GLN A 117 -14.16 19.82 -28.00
C GLN A 117 -15.07 20.79 -27.21
N PRO A 118 -15.64 21.86 -27.82
CA PRO A 118 -16.55 22.78 -27.11
C PRO A 118 -17.88 22.17 -26.63
N LYS A 119 -18.27 20.98 -27.11
CA LYS A 119 -19.51 20.31 -26.67
C LYS A 119 -19.42 19.74 -25.26
N ASP A 120 -18.21 19.53 -24.76
CA ASP A 120 -17.96 19.08 -23.40
C ASP A 120 -17.34 20.23 -22.61
N ALA A 121 -18.09 20.75 -21.66
CA ALA A 121 -17.70 21.92 -20.89
C ALA A 121 -16.49 21.63 -19.99
N THR A 122 -16.34 20.39 -19.51
CA THR A 122 -15.17 19.93 -18.75
C THR A 122 -13.91 19.87 -19.63
N LEU A 123 -13.97 19.30 -20.83
CA LEU A 123 -12.85 19.30 -21.78
C LEU A 123 -12.47 20.72 -22.20
N THR A 124 -13.46 21.58 -22.38
CA THR A 124 -13.25 23.01 -22.69
C THR A 124 -12.51 23.70 -21.55
N ALA A 125 -12.93 23.47 -20.30
CA ALA A 125 -12.29 24.04 -19.12
C ALA A 125 -10.85 23.56 -18.94
N LEU A 126 -10.58 22.27 -19.12
CA LEU A 126 -9.23 21.71 -19.03
C LEU A 126 -8.31 22.21 -20.16
N ALA A 127 -8.81 22.27 -21.39
CA ALA A 127 -8.04 22.75 -22.53
C ALA A 127 -7.75 24.26 -22.48
N GLY A 128 -8.57 25.03 -21.75
CA GLY A 128 -8.36 26.46 -21.52
C GLY A 128 -7.30 26.79 -20.46
N LEU A 129 -6.77 25.80 -19.75
CA LEU A 129 -5.75 26.03 -18.71
C LEU A 129 -4.41 26.44 -19.34
N ALA A 130 -3.82 27.52 -18.83
CA ALA A 130 -2.49 27.96 -19.26
C ALA A 130 -1.41 26.94 -18.84
N THR A 131 -0.66 26.40 -19.78
CA THR A 131 0.42 25.45 -19.47
C THR A 131 1.55 26.15 -18.71
N ALA A 132 1.97 25.58 -17.59
CA ALA A 132 3.11 26.06 -16.81
C ALA A 132 3.69 24.93 -15.96
N ALA A 133 5.00 25.03 -15.66
CA ALA A 133 5.67 24.10 -14.76
C ALA A 133 5.08 24.21 -13.34
N ASP A 134 5.17 23.12 -12.58
CA ASP A 134 4.78 23.07 -11.16
C ASP A 134 3.32 23.51 -10.92
N ARG A 135 2.43 23.12 -11.84
CA ARG A 135 0.99 23.34 -11.73
C ARG A 135 0.23 22.02 -11.65
N PHE A 136 -0.86 22.02 -10.89
CA PHE A 136 -1.80 20.91 -10.78
C PHE A 136 -3.20 21.39 -11.19
N PRO A 137 -3.79 20.84 -12.26
CA PRO A 137 -5.18 21.08 -12.62
C PRO A 137 -6.14 20.57 -11.56
N TYR A 138 -7.13 21.38 -11.19
CA TYR A 138 -8.21 20.98 -10.28
C TYR A 138 -9.51 21.70 -10.66
N PHE A 139 -10.64 21.12 -10.27
CA PHE A 139 -11.95 21.73 -10.50
C PHE A 139 -12.32 22.65 -9.34
N THR A 140 -12.81 23.85 -9.67
CA THR A 140 -13.34 24.85 -8.70
C THR A 140 -14.86 24.91 -8.71
N GLY A 141 -15.49 24.18 -9.63
CA GLY A 141 -16.94 24.03 -9.80
C GLY A 141 -17.22 23.03 -10.92
N ASN A 142 -18.49 22.77 -11.20
CA ASN A 142 -18.87 21.92 -12.33
C ASN A 142 -18.39 22.59 -13.63
N ASP A 143 -17.64 21.86 -14.45
CA ASP A 143 -17.09 22.37 -15.72
C ASP A 143 -16.22 23.64 -15.58
N VAL A 144 -15.63 23.88 -14.41
CA VAL A 144 -14.69 24.99 -14.18
C VAL A 144 -13.40 24.44 -13.60
N ALA A 145 -12.32 24.55 -14.36
CA ALA A 145 -10.99 24.12 -13.95
C ALA A 145 -10.09 25.33 -13.65
N SER A 146 -9.15 25.14 -12.72
CA SER A 146 -8.11 26.10 -12.39
C SER A 146 -6.80 25.38 -12.13
N LEU A 147 -5.72 26.13 -11.92
CA LEU A 147 -4.40 25.60 -11.61
C LEU A 147 -4.00 25.99 -10.20
N ALA A 148 -3.61 24.99 -9.41
CA ALA A 148 -2.93 25.21 -8.15
C ALA A 148 -1.42 25.11 -8.38
N THR A 149 -0.64 25.91 -7.65
CA THR A 149 0.82 25.72 -7.58
C THR A 149 1.11 24.46 -6.77
N LEU A 150 1.79 23.48 -7.39
CA LEU A 150 2.27 22.32 -6.67
C LEU A 150 3.68 22.60 -6.16
N THR A 151 3.83 22.85 -4.86
CA THR A 151 5.14 23.16 -4.25
C THR A 151 6.11 21.99 -4.41
N LYS A 152 7.41 22.26 -4.26
CA LYS A 152 8.42 21.18 -4.25
C LYS A 152 8.10 20.13 -3.19
N VAL A 153 7.63 20.56 -2.00
CA VAL A 153 7.20 19.65 -0.93
C VAL A 153 6.04 18.76 -1.38
N GLY A 154 5.00 19.33 -1.99
CA GLY A 154 3.88 18.56 -2.51
C GLY A 154 4.30 17.55 -3.57
N ARG A 155 5.19 17.93 -4.49
CA ARG A 155 5.76 17.02 -5.50
C ARG A 155 6.59 15.91 -4.87
N ASP A 156 7.45 16.25 -3.92
CA ASP A 156 8.33 15.29 -3.24
C ASP A 156 7.50 14.23 -2.49
N ILE A 157 6.37 14.61 -1.86
CA ILE A 157 5.43 13.69 -1.19
C ILE A 157 4.70 12.81 -2.22
N LEU A 158 4.11 13.41 -3.26
CA LEU A 158 3.38 12.66 -4.30
C LEU A 158 4.27 11.70 -5.08
N ALA A 159 5.57 11.97 -5.16
CA ALA A 159 6.55 11.10 -5.81
C ALA A 159 6.98 9.89 -4.95
N LYS A 160 6.59 9.81 -3.67
CA LYS A 160 6.93 8.66 -2.83
C LYS A 160 6.03 7.47 -3.15
N SER A 161 6.64 6.30 -3.31
CA SER A 161 5.94 5.04 -3.61
C SER A 161 5.47 4.27 -2.37
N THR A 162 5.93 4.65 -1.17
CA THR A 162 5.61 3.96 0.08
C THR A 162 5.33 4.93 1.22
N VAL A 163 4.53 4.50 2.19
CA VAL A 163 4.27 5.25 3.43
C VAL A 163 5.57 5.49 4.21
N ALA A 164 6.47 4.51 4.26
CA ALA A 164 7.77 4.65 4.92
C ALA A 164 8.60 5.81 4.34
N ALA A 165 8.65 5.94 3.00
CA ALA A 165 9.37 7.02 2.35
C ALA A 165 8.72 8.40 2.58
N VAL A 166 7.40 8.46 2.79
CA VAL A 166 6.70 9.69 3.21
C VAL A 166 7.06 10.04 4.66
N ILE A 167 7.03 9.07 5.58
CA ILE A 167 7.40 9.25 6.99
C ILE A 167 8.84 9.75 7.11
N GLU A 168 9.77 9.15 6.37
CA GLU A 168 11.17 9.57 6.31
C GLU A 168 11.31 11.00 5.77
N TYR A 169 10.63 11.32 4.68
CA TYR A 169 10.63 12.68 4.11
C TYR A 169 10.11 13.74 5.08
N LEU A 170 9.10 13.39 5.88
CA LEU A 170 8.56 14.26 6.93
C LEU A 170 9.43 14.31 8.19
N GLY A 171 10.53 13.52 8.26
CA GLY A 171 11.40 13.44 9.43
C GLY A 171 10.77 12.73 10.63
N LEU A 172 9.73 11.91 10.41
CA LEU A 172 8.94 11.29 11.49
C LEU A 172 9.44 9.89 11.89
N GLN A 173 10.49 9.37 11.26
CA GLN A 173 10.96 8.00 11.51
C GLN A 173 11.35 7.76 12.98
N GLU A 174 12.03 8.71 13.63
CA GLU A 174 12.41 8.57 15.04
C GLU A 174 11.18 8.58 15.96
N THR A 175 10.14 9.35 15.62
CA THR A 175 8.89 9.37 16.38
C THR A 175 8.19 8.01 16.30
N VAL A 176 8.14 7.42 15.10
CA VAL A 176 7.60 6.06 14.91
C VAL A 176 8.38 5.05 15.73
N ASN A 177 9.72 5.07 15.67
CA ASN A 177 10.56 4.14 16.43
C ASN A 177 10.39 4.29 17.95
N LYS A 178 10.28 5.53 18.45
CA LYS A 178 10.02 5.79 19.87
C LYS A 178 8.63 5.32 20.30
N ALA A 179 7.62 5.53 19.46
CA ALA A 179 6.25 5.09 19.75
C ALA A 179 6.12 3.57 19.75
N ASP A 180 6.77 2.88 18.81
CA ASP A 180 6.80 1.41 18.71
C ASP A 180 7.45 0.75 19.93
N ASN A 181 8.48 1.40 20.50
CA ASN A 181 9.19 0.94 21.69
C ASN A 181 8.76 1.62 22.99
N ALA A 182 7.59 2.30 23.00
CA ALA A 182 7.07 2.97 24.20
C ALA A 182 6.30 1.98 25.11
N VAL A 183 6.57 2.05 26.42
CA VAL A 183 5.85 1.26 27.43
C VAL A 183 4.37 1.62 27.44
N GLN A 184 3.49 0.62 27.27
CA GLN A 184 2.05 0.81 27.25
C GLN A 184 1.45 0.99 28.65
N LYS A 185 0.54 1.97 28.79
CA LYS A 185 -0.16 2.26 30.06
C LYS A 185 -1.06 1.12 30.55
N THR A 186 -1.47 0.23 29.66
CA THR A 186 -2.33 -0.93 29.96
C THR A 186 -1.55 -2.14 30.48
N GLY A 187 -0.22 -2.03 30.59
CA GLY A 187 0.67 -3.13 30.97
C GLY A 187 1.56 -3.55 29.80
N ASP A 188 2.79 -3.95 30.11
CA ASP A 188 3.82 -4.24 29.12
C ASP A 188 4.92 -5.18 29.68
N THR A 189 5.82 -5.66 28.82
CA THR A 189 7.05 -6.38 29.18
C THR A 189 8.27 -5.53 28.85
N LEU A 190 9.10 -5.26 29.86
CA LEU A 190 10.34 -4.52 29.68
C LEU A 190 11.52 -5.47 29.43
N SER A 191 12.42 -5.08 28.52
CA SER A 191 13.69 -5.78 28.25
C SER A 191 14.91 -5.13 28.93
N GLY A 192 14.70 -4.02 29.65
CA GLY A 192 15.72 -3.27 30.39
C GLY A 192 15.23 -2.79 31.76
N GLY A 193 16.13 -2.17 32.53
CA GLY A 193 15.82 -1.60 33.84
C GLY A 193 15.05 -0.27 33.76
N LEU A 194 14.35 0.06 34.84
CA LEU A 194 13.72 1.37 35.06
C LEU A 194 14.42 2.08 36.21
N THR A 195 14.82 3.33 35.98
CA THR A 195 15.48 4.18 37.00
C THR A 195 14.63 5.41 37.25
N PHE A 196 14.42 5.75 38.52
CA PHE A 196 13.84 7.02 38.93
C PHE A 196 14.98 7.96 39.31
N GLU A 197 15.07 9.11 38.63
CA GLU A 197 16.19 10.07 38.79
C GLU A 197 15.87 11.20 39.80
N ASN A 198 14.72 11.11 40.45
CA ASN A 198 14.23 12.06 41.43
C ASN A 198 13.39 11.32 42.47
N ASP A 199 12.88 12.04 43.47
CA ASP A 199 12.01 11.50 44.53
C ASP A 199 10.62 11.13 43.97
N SER A 200 10.61 10.03 43.20
CA SER A 200 9.44 9.41 42.60
C SER A 200 9.06 8.13 43.34
N ILE A 201 7.77 7.80 43.32
CA ILE A 201 7.21 6.67 44.04
C ILE A 201 6.58 5.68 43.06
N LEU A 202 6.86 4.38 43.26
CA LEU A 202 6.08 3.30 42.66
C LEU A 202 4.91 2.95 43.58
N ALA A 203 3.68 3.04 43.07
CA ALA A 203 2.48 2.85 43.89
C ALA A 203 1.42 1.96 43.24
N TRP A 204 0.77 1.14 44.07
CA TRP A 204 -0.52 0.52 43.77
C TRP A 204 -1.58 1.25 44.59
N ILE A 205 -2.47 2.00 43.92
CA ILE A 205 -3.53 2.80 44.56
C ILE A 205 -4.88 2.25 44.11
N ARG A 206 -5.69 1.78 45.05
CA ARG A 206 -7.02 1.21 44.78
C ARG A 206 -7.93 1.42 45.98
N ASN A 207 -9.22 1.68 45.73
CA ASN A 207 -10.22 1.76 46.80
C ASN A 207 -9.88 2.79 47.91
N THR A 208 -9.23 3.90 47.54
CA THR A 208 -8.66 4.91 48.47
C THR A 208 -7.47 4.46 49.32
N ASP A 209 -7.08 3.19 49.24
CA ASP A 209 -5.92 2.60 49.92
C ASP A 209 -4.70 2.56 48.98
N TRP A 210 -3.52 2.31 49.55
CA TRP A 210 -2.28 2.22 48.79
C TRP A 210 -1.23 1.26 49.37
N ALA A 211 -0.34 0.83 48.47
CA ALA A 211 0.97 0.30 48.80
C ALA A 211 2.02 1.04 47.95
N LYS A 212 3.10 1.52 48.58
CA LYS A 212 4.10 2.39 47.96
C LYS A 212 5.52 1.90 48.25
N ILE A 213 6.41 2.18 47.30
CA ILE A 213 7.86 1.98 47.40
C ILE A 213 8.54 3.27 46.97
N GLY A 214 9.49 3.75 47.78
CA GLY A 214 10.29 4.92 47.46
C GLY A 214 11.67 4.89 48.11
N PHE A 215 12.46 5.93 47.81
CA PHE A 215 13.80 6.11 48.35
C PHE A 215 13.96 7.53 48.85
N LYS A 216 14.01 7.70 50.18
CA LYS A 216 14.26 9.00 50.80
C LYS A 216 15.75 9.25 50.80
N ASN A 217 16.17 10.33 50.14
CA ASN A 217 17.54 10.81 50.18
C ASN A 217 17.59 12.30 49.86
N ASP A 218 17.98 13.12 50.83
CA ASP A 218 18.06 14.58 50.65
C ASP A 218 19.37 15.01 49.99
N SER A 219 20.44 14.24 50.21
CA SER A 219 21.78 14.41 49.62
C SER A 219 22.65 13.18 49.88
N ASP A 220 23.85 13.17 49.29
CA ASP A 220 24.88 12.15 49.60
C ASP A 220 25.32 12.15 51.07
N ALA A 221 25.21 13.31 51.76
CA ALA A 221 25.55 13.46 53.17
C ALA A 221 24.37 13.14 54.13
N ASP A 222 23.25 12.67 53.59
CA ASP A 222 22.06 12.34 54.37
C ASP A 222 22.32 11.16 55.32
N THR A 223 22.29 11.45 56.62
CA THR A 223 22.53 10.46 57.68
C THR A 223 21.33 9.55 57.93
N ASP A 224 20.17 9.85 57.34
CA ASP A 224 18.93 9.08 57.45
C ASP A 224 18.33 8.82 56.07
N SER A 225 19.16 8.29 55.16
CA SER A 225 18.78 7.85 53.83
C SER A 225 18.30 6.40 53.85
N TYR A 226 17.13 6.12 53.27
CA TYR A 226 16.55 4.78 53.29
C TYR A 226 15.59 4.49 52.15
N MET A 227 15.57 3.23 51.72
CA MET A 227 14.46 2.68 50.93
C MET A 227 13.31 2.36 51.88
N TRP A 228 12.11 2.83 51.56
CA TRP A 228 10.93 2.62 52.39
C TRP A 228 9.83 1.88 51.65
N PHE A 229 9.02 1.18 52.43
CA PHE A 229 7.81 0.49 52.02
C PHE A 229 6.67 0.99 52.91
N GLU A 230 5.56 1.42 52.31
CA GLU A 230 4.43 2.02 53.04
C GLU A 230 3.10 1.42 52.58
N THR A 231 2.17 1.20 53.51
CA THR A 231 0.76 0.88 53.23
C THR A 231 -0.17 1.82 54.01
N GLY A 232 -1.34 2.12 53.47
CA GLY A 232 -2.34 2.99 54.11
C GLY A 232 -3.70 2.96 53.41
N ASP A 233 -4.74 3.64 53.91
CA ASP A 233 -4.69 4.64 55.00
C ASP A 233 -5.46 4.25 56.27
N ASN A 234 -6.06 3.07 56.33
CA ASN A 234 -6.92 2.72 57.46
C ASN A 234 -6.11 2.21 58.67
N GLY A 235 -4.80 2.06 58.53
CA GLY A 235 -3.90 1.55 59.57
C GLY A 235 -4.03 0.03 59.78
N ASN A 236 -4.82 -0.64 58.93
CA ASN A 236 -5.01 -2.08 58.96
C ASN A 236 -4.37 -2.79 57.75
N GLU A 237 -3.92 -2.03 56.75
CA GLU A 237 -3.09 -2.51 55.65
C GLU A 237 -1.72 -2.92 56.21
N TYR A 238 -1.16 -4.02 55.72
CA TYR A 238 0.01 -4.63 56.35
C TYR A 238 0.87 -5.37 55.33
N PHE A 239 2.11 -5.68 55.71
CA PHE A 239 3.05 -6.39 54.85
C PHE A 239 2.99 -7.89 55.10
N LYS A 240 2.95 -8.65 54.00
CA LYS A 240 2.94 -10.12 54.02
C LYS A 240 4.00 -10.67 53.08
N TRP A 241 4.81 -11.60 53.58
CA TRP A 241 5.77 -12.35 52.80
C TRP A 241 5.27 -13.78 52.60
N ARG A 242 5.25 -14.20 51.33
CA ARG A 242 4.75 -15.51 50.90
C ARG A 242 5.67 -16.11 49.85
N HIS A 243 5.74 -17.44 49.82
CA HIS A 243 6.50 -18.19 48.82
C HIS A 243 5.58 -19.18 48.12
N ARG A 244 5.68 -19.26 46.79
CA ARG A 244 4.98 -20.25 45.98
C ARG A 244 5.95 -21.36 45.58
N LEU A 245 5.68 -22.57 46.03
CA LEU A 245 6.49 -23.76 45.74
C LEU A 245 6.23 -24.28 44.31
N ALA A 246 7.14 -25.11 43.81
CA ALA A 246 6.90 -25.90 42.61
C ALA A 246 5.60 -26.72 42.78
N GLY A 247 4.69 -26.67 41.79
CA GLY A 247 3.34 -27.24 41.89
C GLY A 247 2.27 -26.26 42.40
N GLY A 248 2.63 -25.01 42.69
CA GLY A 248 1.68 -23.92 42.91
C GLY A 248 1.20 -23.73 44.35
N GLN A 249 1.65 -24.57 45.30
CA GLN A 249 1.31 -24.43 46.71
C GLN A 249 1.83 -23.10 47.28
N LEU A 250 0.98 -22.36 47.99
CA LEU A 250 1.33 -21.11 48.65
C LEU A 250 1.67 -21.35 50.13
N LYS A 251 2.79 -20.80 50.60
CA LYS A 251 3.19 -20.79 52.00
C LYS A 251 3.36 -19.36 52.50
N GLU A 252 2.71 -19.04 53.62
CA GLU A 252 2.94 -17.78 54.33
C GLU A 252 4.17 -17.90 55.23
N LEU A 253 5.00 -16.85 55.25
CA LEU A 253 6.28 -16.83 55.97
C LEU A 253 6.25 -15.85 57.14
N MET A 254 5.80 -14.62 56.89
CA MET A 254 5.84 -13.52 57.86
C MET A 254 4.70 -12.53 57.61
N ASN A 255 4.15 -11.97 58.69
CA ASN A 255 3.27 -10.80 58.65
C ASN A 255 3.87 -9.70 59.54
N LEU A 256 3.94 -8.48 59.03
CA LEU A 256 4.29 -7.28 59.79
C LEU A 256 3.08 -6.35 59.81
N LYS A 257 2.46 -6.22 60.98
CA LYS A 257 1.34 -5.33 61.28
C LYS A 257 1.82 -4.18 62.16
N TRP A 258 0.98 -3.17 62.36
CA TRP A 258 1.30 -2.00 63.19
C TRP A 258 1.67 -2.36 64.64
N ASP A 259 1.13 -3.44 65.18
CA ASP A 259 1.29 -3.88 66.57
C ASP A 259 2.11 -5.16 66.75
N SER A 260 2.47 -5.86 65.65
CA SER A 260 2.99 -7.21 65.75
C SER A 260 3.83 -7.65 64.56
N LEU A 261 4.91 -8.37 64.88
CA LEU A 261 5.69 -9.17 63.94
C LEU A 261 5.39 -10.65 64.19
N ASN A 262 4.75 -11.31 63.21
CA ASN A 262 4.42 -12.72 63.29
C ASN A 262 5.28 -13.52 62.30
N ILE A 263 6.16 -14.38 62.81
CA ILE A 263 6.95 -15.32 62.01
C ILE A 263 6.23 -16.68 62.04
N LEU A 264 5.75 -17.13 60.87
CA LEU A 264 4.90 -18.33 60.71
C LEU A 264 5.71 -19.60 60.37
N VAL A 265 7.03 -19.48 60.44
CA VAL A 265 8.04 -20.50 60.17
C VAL A 265 9.13 -20.41 61.24
N ASN A 266 10.14 -21.27 61.17
CA ASN A 266 11.26 -21.19 62.10
C ASN A 266 12.01 -19.87 61.92
N ALA A 267 12.29 -19.18 63.02
CA ALA A 267 13.15 -17.99 63.04
C ALA A 267 14.57 -18.38 63.46
N VAL A 268 15.57 -17.92 62.72
CA VAL A 268 16.99 -18.03 63.09
C VAL A 268 17.56 -16.62 63.16
N ILE A 269 18.06 -16.23 64.33
CA ILE A 269 18.72 -14.95 64.56
C ILE A 269 20.22 -15.21 64.58
N ASN A 270 20.93 -14.72 63.55
CA ASN A 270 22.38 -14.87 63.46
C ASN A 270 23.04 -13.65 64.12
N GLY A 271 23.55 -13.86 65.33
CA GLY A 271 23.98 -12.80 66.23
C GLY A 271 23.16 -12.79 67.52
N CYS A 272 23.12 -11.63 68.17
CA CYS A 272 22.50 -11.46 69.47
C CYS A 272 21.10 -10.83 69.38
N LEU A 273 20.18 -11.25 70.24
CA LEU A 273 18.84 -10.66 70.36
C LEU A 273 18.78 -9.71 71.56
N GLY A 274 18.25 -8.51 71.36
CA GLY A 274 17.94 -7.58 72.45
C GLY A 274 16.43 -7.39 72.60
N ILE A 275 15.93 -7.44 73.83
CA ILE A 275 14.53 -7.17 74.15
C ILE A 275 14.45 -5.89 74.97
N GLY A 276 13.90 -4.84 74.35
CA GLY A 276 13.83 -3.49 74.93
C GLY A 276 15.17 -2.75 74.97
N THR A 277 16.20 -3.28 74.29
CA THR A 277 17.59 -2.78 74.35
C THR A 277 18.41 -3.29 73.16
N THR A 278 19.52 -2.63 72.84
CA THR A 278 20.59 -3.24 72.03
C THR A 278 21.28 -4.34 72.83
N ASN A 279 21.77 -5.41 72.20
CA ASN A 279 22.51 -6.44 72.95
C ASN A 279 24.03 -6.22 72.81
N ALA A 280 24.70 -5.92 73.93
CA ALA A 280 26.15 -5.78 74.04
C ALA A 280 26.84 -7.02 74.64
N LEU A 281 26.08 -8.04 75.06
CA LEU A 281 26.65 -9.35 75.40
C LEU A 281 27.29 -10.01 74.18
N GLY A 282 26.76 -9.77 72.98
CA GLY A 282 27.28 -10.26 71.69
C GLY A 282 27.16 -11.78 71.50
N GLY A 283 27.56 -12.28 70.32
CA GLY A 283 27.48 -13.70 69.97
C GLY A 283 26.06 -14.28 70.11
N ASN A 284 25.96 -15.55 70.49
CA ASN A 284 24.68 -16.23 70.72
C ASN A 284 24.11 -15.85 72.10
N SER A 285 23.41 -14.72 72.19
CA SER A 285 22.87 -14.21 73.45
C SER A 285 21.52 -13.53 73.31
N ILE A 286 20.82 -13.41 74.44
CA ILE A 286 19.58 -12.65 74.59
C ILE A 286 19.78 -11.66 75.75
N ALA A 287 19.62 -10.36 75.51
CA ALA A 287 19.66 -9.31 76.52
C ALA A 287 18.25 -8.77 76.80
N PHE A 288 17.97 -8.42 78.05
CA PHE A 288 16.65 -7.94 78.48
C PHE A 288 16.78 -6.66 79.30
N GLY A 289 16.06 -5.60 78.90
CA GLY A 289 15.97 -4.33 79.65
C GLY A 289 17.16 -3.39 79.41
N ASP A 290 18.39 -3.85 79.63
CA ASP A 290 19.64 -3.14 79.32
C ASP A 290 20.55 -3.99 78.41
N ASN A 291 21.67 -3.45 77.97
CA ASN A 291 22.49 -4.08 76.93
C ASN A 291 23.45 -5.16 77.44
N ASP A 292 23.58 -5.34 78.76
CA ASP A 292 24.59 -6.19 79.39
C ASP A 292 24.01 -7.13 80.48
N THR A 293 22.69 -7.24 80.59
CA THR A 293 21.96 -8.23 81.39
C THR A 293 21.22 -9.22 80.50
N GLY A 294 21.43 -10.53 80.71
CA GLY A 294 20.81 -11.54 79.85
C GLY A 294 21.36 -12.96 79.97
N LEU A 295 21.14 -13.74 78.91
CA LEU A 295 21.62 -15.11 78.75
C LEU A 295 22.60 -15.17 77.57
N LYS A 296 23.71 -15.89 77.72
CA LYS A 296 24.73 -16.03 76.67
C LYS A 296 25.26 -17.45 76.62
N GLN A 297 25.34 -18.01 75.41
CA GLN A 297 26.06 -19.26 75.19
C GLN A 297 27.57 -18.96 75.06
N ASN A 298 28.39 -19.57 75.90
CA ASN A 298 29.86 -19.40 75.93
C ASN A 298 30.61 -20.70 75.61
N GLY A 299 30.10 -21.43 74.63
CA GLY A 299 30.60 -22.75 74.21
C GLY A 299 29.48 -23.77 74.09
N ASP A 300 29.78 -24.90 73.47
CA ASP A 300 28.83 -26.01 73.39
C ASP A 300 28.44 -26.49 74.80
N GLY A 301 27.13 -26.61 75.05
CA GLY A 301 26.58 -26.98 76.35
C GLY A 301 26.78 -25.99 77.51
N LEU A 302 27.30 -24.77 77.28
CA LEU A 302 27.53 -23.76 78.32
C LEU A 302 26.56 -22.56 78.18
N LEU A 303 25.55 -22.48 79.06
CA LEU A 303 24.62 -21.37 79.13
C LEU A 303 24.90 -20.51 80.37
N ASP A 304 25.30 -19.26 80.14
CA ASP A 304 25.68 -18.32 81.18
C ASP A 304 24.61 -17.23 81.37
N VAL A 305 24.44 -16.78 82.61
CA VAL A 305 23.58 -15.65 83.00
C VAL A 305 24.48 -14.47 83.33
N TYR A 306 24.18 -13.33 82.71
CA TYR A 306 24.86 -12.06 82.93
C TYR A 306 23.91 -11.03 83.56
N ALA A 307 24.45 -10.17 84.41
CA ALA A 307 23.75 -9.00 84.96
C ALA A 307 24.73 -7.84 85.10
N ASN A 308 24.42 -6.68 84.52
CA ASN A 308 25.33 -5.51 84.44
C ASN A 308 26.75 -5.90 83.96
N GLY A 309 26.81 -6.72 82.90
CA GLY A 309 28.06 -7.21 82.32
C GLY A 309 28.80 -8.26 83.18
N GLN A 310 28.27 -8.62 84.35
CA GLN A 310 28.90 -9.61 85.23
C GLN A 310 28.33 -11.00 84.99
N HIS A 311 29.20 -11.99 84.85
CA HIS A 311 28.81 -13.40 84.83
C HIS A 311 28.40 -13.85 86.24
N VAL A 312 27.11 -14.11 86.45
CA VAL A 312 26.56 -14.43 87.78
C VAL A 312 26.27 -15.91 87.98
N PHE A 313 25.96 -16.64 86.91
CA PHE A 313 25.53 -18.04 86.98
C PHE A 313 25.82 -18.80 85.69
N ARG A 314 26.13 -20.09 85.78
CA ARG A 314 26.31 -21.01 84.63
C ARG A 314 25.51 -22.29 84.78
N PHE A 315 24.89 -22.71 83.68
CA PHE A 315 24.30 -24.02 83.49
C PHE A 315 25.12 -24.81 82.47
N GLN A 316 25.53 -26.02 82.84
CA GLN A 316 26.17 -26.98 81.95
C GLN A 316 25.69 -28.40 82.29
N ASN A 317 25.95 -29.36 81.40
CA ASN A 317 25.47 -30.74 81.61
C ASN A 317 25.91 -31.28 82.98
N GLY A 318 24.93 -31.63 83.83
CA GLY A 318 25.15 -32.21 85.16
C GLY A 318 25.49 -31.24 86.30
N VAL A 319 25.67 -29.93 86.06
CA VAL A 319 25.98 -28.98 87.14
C VAL A 319 25.48 -27.55 86.86
N ALA A 320 25.05 -26.89 87.93
CA ALA A 320 24.73 -25.47 88.01
C ALA A 320 25.75 -24.79 88.93
N ILE A 321 26.39 -23.71 88.47
CA ILE A 321 27.47 -23.02 89.18
C ILE A 321 27.07 -21.56 89.39
N ALA A 322 27.05 -21.11 90.64
CA ALA A 322 26.92 -19.69 90.96
C ALA A 322 28.30 -19.06 91.10
N PHE A 323 28.54 -17.95 90.41
CA PHE A 323 29.78 -17.17 90.53
C PHE A 323 29.65 -16.01 91.52
N LYS A 324 28.43 -15.75 91.98
CA LYS A 324 28.08 -14.77 93.00
C LYS A 324 27.31 -15.46 94.13
N ASN A 325 27.15 -14.75 95.24
CA ASN A 325 26.43 -15.26 96.40
C ASN A 325 24.98 -15.63 96.04
N ILE A 326 24.55 -16.81 96.48
CA ILE A 326 23.14 -17.22 96.41
C ILE A 326 22.46 -16.76 97.69
N GLN A 327 21.54 -15.80 97.59
CA GLN A 327 20.74 -15.35 98.72
C GLN A 327 19.42 -16.14 98.80
N ALA A 328 19.22 -16.90 99.88
CA ALA A 328 18.02 -17.69 100.11
C ALA A 328 16.87 -16.91 100.80
N GLY A 329 16.66 -15.65 100.39
CA GLY A 329 15.65 -14.75 100.97
C GLY A 329 15.89 -14.38 102.43
N THR A 330 14.94 -13.66 103.03
CA THR A 330 15.04 -13.14 104.42
C THR A 330 14.40 -14.03 105.48
N ALA A 331 13.70 -15.10 105.09
CA ALA A 331 12.91 -15.92 106.03
C ALA A 331 12.75 -17.42 105.65
N ARG A 332 13.62 -18.01 104.81
CA ARG A 332 13.47 -19.41 104.38
C ARG A 332 14.76 -20.24 104.44
N LYS A 333 14.56 -21.54 104.63
CA LYS A 333 15.58 -22.59 104.76
C LYS A 333 16.09 -23.03 103.38
N PHE A 334 17.38 -22.83 103.10
CA PHE A 334 18.04 -23.47 101.94
C PHE A 334 18.23 -24.96 102.23
N THR A 335 17.45 -25.84 101.58
CA THR A 335 17.49 -27.29 101.79
C THR A 335 18.06 -27.96 100.55
N LEU A 336 19.19 -28.67 100.70
CA LEU A 336 19.76 -29.54 99.67
C LEU A 336 19.54 -31.01 100.07
N SER A 337 18.95 -31.80 99.18
CA SER A 337 18.72 -33.24 99.36
C SER A 337 19.21 -34.01 98.13
N SER A 338 19.99 -35.07 98.34
CA SER A 338 20.36 -36.03 97.28
C SER A 338 19.52 -37.30 97.41
N ALA A 339 18.98 -37.80 96.30
CA ALA A 339 18.20 -39.03 96.25
C ALA A 339 19.04 -40.27 95.88
N ASN A 340 20.30 -40.08 95.48
CA ASN A 340 21.24 -41.17 95.33
C ASN A 340 22.16 -41.23 96.57
N ASN A 341 22.57 -42.44 96.92
CA ASN A 341 23.45 -42.84 98.02
C ASN A 341 24.88 -42.23 98.01
N SER A 342 25.08 -41.10 97.33
CA SER A 342 26.28 -40.29 97.47
C SER A 342 26.32 -39.71 98.89
N THR A 343 27.33 -40.11 99.66
CA THR A 343 27.62 -39.56 101.00
C THR A 343 27.49 -38.04 100.98
N LYS A 344 26.70 -37.47 101.91
CA LYS A 344 26.57 -36.02 102.12
C LYS A 344 27.92 -35.41 102.53
N LYS A 345 28.90 -35.34 101.63
CA LYS A 345 30.17 -34.65 101.85
C LYS A 345 29.95 -33.17 101.59
N TRP A 346 29.61 -32.46 102.66
CA TRP A 346 29.74 -31.01 102.70
C TRP A 346 31.19 -30.69 103.01
N VAL A 347 31.87 -30.05 102.06
CA VAL A 347 33.11 -29.34 102.35
C VAL A 347 32.79 -27.86 102.21
N MET A 348 32.45 -27.21 103.33
CA MET A 348 32.64 -25.77 103.41
C MET A 348 34.13 -25.54 103.54
N LEU A 349 34.78 -25.14 102.45
CA LEU A 349 36.09 -24.53 102.55
C LEU A 349 35.87 -23.07 102.96
N PRO A 350 36.51 -22.56 104.02
CA PRO A 350 36.51 -21.14 104.30
C PRO A 350 37.15 -20.42 103.10
N THR A 351 36.51 -19.37 102.58
CA THR A 351 37.18 -18.43 101.68
C THR A 351 38.11 -17.55 102.50
N TYR A 352 39.35 -17.37 102.02
CA TYR A 352 40.23 -16.28 102.46
C TYR A 352 39.72 -14.93 101.95
#